data_AF-A0A4S2L4N9-F1
#
_entry.id   AF-A0A4S2L4N9-F1
#
_cell.length_a   1.000
_cell.length_b   1.000
_cell.length_c   1.000
_cell.angle_alpha   90.00
_cell.angle_beta   90.00
_cell.angle_gamma   90.00
#
_symmetry.space_group_name_H-M   'P 1'
#
loop_
_entity.id
_entity.type
_entity.pdbx_description
1 polymer ?
#
loop_
_entity_poly.entity_id
_entity_poly.type
_entity_poly.pdbx_seq_one_letter_code
_entity_poly.pdbx_strand_id
1 'polypeptide(L)'
;MKFALVLLAFVATASARIEIPNFGRGELHKDIQEFLDLLPVEQIFQITLQYYHQDAEFQRMIAYFQSPGFKQLVLEVEQLPEIKVLMDYIHNAGIDIYKIVNLLNEVLGLPPLTPPSYAYGTQITGGIRGFVDDILAVLPRAQLDALYEKKLRESPAFADFIRQLESPNFQEIVNKVYAHPKTQELLAHARNAGIDLVAIKDLLYVLWGIRIPSY
;
A
#
# COMPACT_ATOMS: atom_id res chain seq x y z
N MET A 1 7.42 -10.68 1.48
CA MET A 1 7.05 -9.52 0.65
C MET A 1 5.52 -9.42 0.44
N LYS A 2 4.70 -9.89 1.40
CA LYS A 2 3.26 -10.17 1.22
C LYS A 2 2.31 -8.99 1.49
N PHE A 3 2.84 -7.84 1.91
CA PHE A 3 2.03 -6.72 2.39
C PHE A 3 2.39 -5.39 1.72
N ALA A 4 3.28 -5.38 0.73
CA ALA A 4 3.96 -4.18 0.25
C ALA A 4 3.04 -3.08 -0.32
N LEU A 5 1.91 -3.43 -0.95
CA LEU A 5 1.03 -2.44 -1.59
C LEU A 5 0.00 -1.82 -0.64
N VAL A 6 -0.51 -2.59 0.33
CA VAL A 6 -1.32 -2.05 1.43
C VAL A 6 -0.42 -1.29 2.40
N LEU A 7 0.82 -1.77 2.63
CA LEU A 7 1.81 -1.03 3.40
C LEU A 7 2.16 0.31 2.77
N LEU A 8 2.31 0.49 1.46
CA LEU A 8 2.71 1.80 0.94
C LEU A 8 1.65 2.90 1.20
N ALA A 9 0.36 2.58 1.09
CA ALA A 9 -0.72 3.50 1.45
C ALA A 9 -0.79 3.76 2.98
N PHE A 10 -0.58 2.72 3.80
CA PHE A 10 -0.64 2.83 5.26
C PHE A 10 0.66 3.32 5.92
N VAL A 11 1.81 3.14 5.28
CA VAL A 11 3.12 3.70 5.68
C VAL A 11 3.07 5.20 5.44
N ALA A 12 2.44 5.67 4.36
CA ALA A 12 2.25 7.09 4.13
C ALA A 12 1.37 7.73 5.23
N THR A 13 0.30 7.06 5.68
CA THR A 13 -0.54 7.55 6.81
C THR A 13 0.14 7.39 8.17
N ALA A 14 0.84 6.28 8.40
CA ALA A 14 1.66 6.05 9.59
C ALA A 14 2.73 7.14 9.74
N SER A 15 3.47 7.43 8.65
CA SER A 15 4.56 8.43 8.54
C SER A 15 4.15 9.87 8.88
N ALA A 16 2.85 10.15 8.96
CA ALA A 16 2.31 11.46 9.30
C ALA A 16 1.78 11.54 10.74
N ARG A 17 1.88 10.45 11.53
CA ARG A 17 1.34 10.35 12.91
C ARG A 17 -0.17 10.68 12.97
N ILE A 18 -0.87 10.44 11.86
CA ILE A 18 -2.32 10.60 11.79
C ILE A 18 -2.90 9.38 12.49
N GLU A 19 -3.62 9.59 13.60
CA GLU A 19 -4.48 8.53 14.15
C GLU A 19 -5.35 8.03 13.01
N ILE A 20 -5.23 6.74 12.65
CA ILE A 20 -6.06 6.16 11.59
C ILE A 20 -7.50 6.36 12.06
N PRO A 21 -8.25 7.28 11.42
CA PRO A 21 -9.57 7.58 11.92
C PRO A 21 -10.42 6.33 11.75
N ASN A 22 -11.48 6.20 12.54
CA ASN A 22 -12.45 5.13 12.28
C ASN A 22 -12.83 5.16 10.79
N PHE A 23 -12.50 4.06 10.11
CA PHE A 23 -12.57 3.92 8.66
C PHE A 23 -13.67 2.95 8.26
N GLY A 24 -14.58 2.61 9.16
CA GLY A 24 -15.67 1.72 8.81
C GLY A 24 -16.47 1.16 9.97
N ARG A 25 -17.40 0.28 9.61
CA ARG A 25 -18.29 -0.48 10.48
C ARG A 25 -18.45 -1.87 9.87
N GLY A 26 -18.94 -2.82 10.65
CA GLY A 26 -19.19 -4.19 10.17
C GLY A 26 -17.95 -5.08 10.18
N GLU A 27 -18.11 -6.31 9.71
CA GLU A 27 -17.12 -7.39 9.90
C GLU A 27 -15.85 -7.16 9.08
N LEU A 28 -15.95 -6.70 7.82
CA LEU A 28 -14.75 -6.43 7.01
C LEU A 28 -13.86 -5.34 7.65
N HIS A 29 -14.47 -4.31 8.25
CA HIS A 29 -13.73 -3.28 8.99
C HIS A 29 -12.97 -3.88 10.17
N LYS A 30 -13.62 -4.73 10.98
CA LYS A 30 -12.97 -5.43 12.11
C LYS A 30 -11.84 -6.33 11.63
N ASP A 31 -12.07 -7.08 10.56
CA ASP A 31 -11.06 -7.95 9.97
C ASP A 31 -9.82 -7.18 9.55
N ILE A 32 -10.00 -6.05 8.84
CA ILE A 32 -8.89 -5.18 8.42
C ILE A 32 -8.21 -4.54 9.64
N GLN A 33 -8.97 -4.10 10.65
CA GLN A 33 -8.43 -3.52 11.87
C GLN A 33 -7.50 -4.50 12.60
N GLU A 34 -7.85 -5.79 12.67
CA GLU A 34 -6.97 -6.81 13.28
C GLU A 34 -5.62 -6.94 12.56
N PHE A 35 -5.55 -6.71 11.24
CA PHE A 35 -4.25 -6.64 10.55
C PHE A 35 -3.48 -5.37 10.91
N LEU A 36 -4.16 -4.22 11.00
CA LEU A 36 -3.55 -2.94 11.35
C LEU A 36 -2.98 -2.96 12.77
N ASP A 37 -3.68 -3.60 13.71
CA ASP A 37 -3.26 -3.74 15.11
C ASP A 37 -1.98 -4.57 15.27
N LEU A 38 -1.68 -5.45 14.30
CA LEU A 38 -0.43 -6.21 14.27
C LEU A 38 0.75 -5.38 13.73
N LEU A 39 0.51 -4.27 13.03
CA LEU A 39 1.60 -3.50 12.43
C LEU A 39 2.38 -2.73 13.51
N PRO A 40 3.71 -2.79 13.52
CA PRO A 40 4.54 -1.97 14.40
C PRO A 40 4.62 -0.54 13.85
N VAL A 41 3.49 0.18 13.89
CA VAL A 41 3.31 1.51 13.25
C VAL A 41 4.39 2.50 13.67
N GLU A 42 4.75 2.53 14.95
CA GLU A 42 5.80 3.41 15.45
C GLU A 42 7.18 3.06 14.86
N GLN A 43 7.53 1.77 14.75
CA GLN A 43 8.82 1.38 14.16
C GLN A 43 8.87 1.70 12.65
N ILE A 44 7.76 1.44 11.94
CA ILE A 44 7.59 1.79 10.53
C ILE A 44 7.76 3.29 10.33
N PHE A 45 7.15 4.11 11.20
CA PHE A 45 7.26 5.56 11.20
C PHE A 45 8.71 6.02 11.36
N GLN A 46 9.42 5.49 12.35
CA GLN A 46 10.82 5.85 12.62
C GLN A 46 11.74 5.50 11.44
N ILE A 47 11.61 4.29 10.87
CA ILE A 47 12.35 3.89 9.67
C ILE A 47 12.08 4.87 8.53
N THR A 48 10.81 5.14 8.25
CA THR A 48 10.40 6.03 7.15
C THR A 48 10.96 7.43 7.29
N LEU A 49 10.95 7.99 8.50
CA LEU A 49 11.51 9.31 8.75
C LEU A 49 13.03 9.34 8.60
N GLN A 50 13.72 8.29 9.02
CA GLN A 50 15.15 8.18 8.85
C GLN A 50 15.52 8.20 7.37
N TYR A 51 14.84 7.41 6.54
CA TYR A 51 14.99 7.45 5.08
C TYR A 51 14.63 8.82 4.49
N TYR A 52 13.54 9.44 4.94
CA TYR A 52 13.14 10.77 4.48
C TYR A 52 14.22 11.84 4.70
N HIS A 53 14.91 11.80 5.84
CA HIS A 53 15.93 12.79 6.18
C HIS A 53 17.32 12.44 5.63
N GLN A 54 17.66 11.16 5.48
CA GLN A 54 19.03 10.71 5.26
C GLN A 54 19.28 10.08 3.89
N ASP A 55 18.23 9.69 3.15
CA ASP A 55 18.37 8.95 1.90
C ASP A 55 17.90 9.74 0.67
N ALA A 56 18.85 10.09 -0.21
CA ALA A 56 18.58 10.90 -1.39
C ALA A 56 17.76 10.16 -2.47
N GLU A 57 17.84 8.83 -2.55
CA GLU A 57 17.02 8.04 -3.49
C GLU A 57 15.56 8.00 -3.04
N PHE A 58 15.34 7.80 -1.74
CA PHE A 58 14.04 7.86 -1.12
C PHE A 58 13.40 9.26 -1.29
N GLN A 59 14.15 10.34 -1.06
CA GLN A 59 13.68 11.71 -1.29
C GLN A 59 13.24 11.94 -2.75
N ARG A 60 13.99 11.40 -3.73
CA ARG A 60 13.60 11.47 -5.16
C ARG A 60 12.30 10.70 -5.45
N MET A 61 12.11 9.54 -4.82
CA MET A 61 10.85 8.78 -4.91
C MET A 61 9.66 9.59 -4.38
N ILE A 62 9.81 10.25 -3.23
CA ILE A 62 8.76 11.12 -2.68
C ILE A 62 8.45 12.27 -3.65
N ALA A 63 9.47 12.93 -4.19
CA ALA A 63 9.28 14.00 -5.17
C ALA A 63 8.57 13.51 -6.45
N TYR A 64 8.87 12.28 -6.90
CA TYR A 64 8.18 11.65 -8.04
C TYR A 64 6.69 11.42 -7.75
N PHE A 65 6.34 10.91 -6.58
CA PHE A 65 4.92 10.70 -6.20
C PHE A 65 4.15 12.02 -6.05
N GLN A 66 4.82 13.12 -5.73
CA GLN A 66 4.22 14.45 -5.68
C GLN A 66 4.12 15.13 -7.05
N SER A 67 4.73 14.54 -8.10
CA SER A 67 4.77 15.14 -9.43
C SER A 67 3.38 15.24 -10.05
N PRO A 68 3.12 16.28 -10.89
CA PRO A 68 1.85 16.40 -11.61
C PRO A 68 1.51 15.17 -12.45
N GLY A 69 2.52 14.53 -13.05
CA GLY A 69 2.31 13.33 -13.87
C GLY A 69 1.84 12.12 -13.06
N PHE A 70 2.35 11.94 -11.84
CA PHE A 70 1.88 10.87 -10.96
C PHE A 70 0.47 11.16 -10.42
N LYS A 71 0.20 12.41 -10.04
CA LYS A 71 -1.16 12.84 -9.62
C LYS A 71 -2.19 12.64 -10.73
N GLN A 72 -1.81 12.94 -11.97
CA GLN A 72 -2.66 12.72 -13.14
C GLN A 72 -2.98 11.23 -13.33
N LEU A 73 -1.98 10.34 -13.19
CA LEU A 73 -2.23 8.89 -13.19
C LEU A 73 -3.26 8.50 -12.12
N VAL A 74 -3.12 8.99 -10.88
CA VAL A 74 -4.07 8.67 -9.80
C VAL A 74 -5.49 9.11 -10.17
N LEU A 75 -5.66 10.35 -10.67
CA LEU A 75 -6.97 10.87 -11.09
C LEU A 75 -7.59 10.05 -12.23
N GLU A 76 -6.80 9.63 -13.21
CA GLU A 76 -7.28 8.80 -14.32
C GLU A 76 -7.70 7.40 -13.86
N VAL A 77 -6.97 6.82 -12.90
CA VAL A 77 -7.33 5.54 -12.29
C VAL A 77 -8.64 5.68 -11.50
N GLU A 78 -8.78 6.72 -10.68
CA GLU A 78 -10.02 6.99 -9.92
C GLU A 78 -11.26 7.15 -10.82
N GLN A 79 -11.08 7.60 -12.06
CA GLN A 79 -12.16 7.76 -13.04
C GLN A 79 -12.56 6.46 -13.76
N LEU A 80 -11.83 5.36 -13.56
CA LEU A 80 -12.17 4.08 -14.18
C LEU A 80 -13.53 3.58 -13.66
N PRO A 81 -14.44 3.13 -14.54
CA PRO A 81 -15.73 2.59 -14.12
C PRO A 81 -15.57 1.36 -13.22
N GLU A 82 -14.53 0.56 -13.42
CA GLU A 82 -14.22 -0.61 -12.60
C GLU A 82 -13.76 -0.22 -11.18
N ILE A 83 -13.08 0.93 -11.03
CA ILE A 83 -12.71 1.48 -9.71
C ILE A 83 -13.96 1.90 -8.96
N LYS A 84 -14.93 2.54 -9.63
CA LYS A 84 -16.21 2.85 -9.00
C LYS A 84 -16.91 1.59 -8.48
N VAL A 85 -16.95 0.51 -9.27
CA VAL A 85 -17.54 -0.77 -8.84
C VAL A 85 -16.84 -1.32 -7.59
N LEU A 86 -15.50 -1.28 -7.56
CA LEU A 86 -14.72 -1.72 -6.41
C LEU A 86 -15.00 -0.85 -5.17
N MET A 87 -15.04 0.47 -5.34
CA MET A 87 -15.31 1.41 -4.25
C MET A 87 -16.72 1.25 -3.69
N ASP A 88 -17.73 1.07 -4.56
CA ASP A 88 -19.11 0.81 -4.15
C ASP A 88 -19.20 -0.49 -3.34
N TYR A 89 -18.50 -1.56 -3.77
CA TYR A 89 -18.42 -2.80 -2.99
C TYR A 89 -17.81 -2.55 -1.60
N ILE A 90 -16.63 -1.92 -1.54
CA ILE A 90 -15.90 -1.70 -0.29
C ILE A 90 -16.75 -0.84 0.66
N HIS A 91 -17.41 0.19 0.13
CA HIS A 91 -18.34 1.03 0.88
C HIS A 91 -19.51 0.23 1.47
N ASN A 92 -20.15 -0.59 0.65
CA ASN A 92 -21.27 -1.44 1.07
C ASN A 92 -20.85 -2.55 2.06
N ALA A 93 -19.59 -2.99 2.00
CA ALA A 93 -18.98 -3.88 2.99
C ALA A 93 -18.67 -3.19 4.34
N GLY A 94 -19.00 -1.90 4.45
CA GLY A 94 -18.93 -1.11 5.68
C GLY A 94 -17.65 -0.30 5.84
N ILE A 95 -16.78 -0.26 4.83
CA ILE A 95 -15.54 0.53 4.88
C ILE A 95 -15.80 1.94 4.32
N ASP A 96 -15.38 2.97 5.03
CA ASP A 96 -15.39 4.35 4.58
C ASP A 96 -14.23 4.62 3.59
N ILE A 97 -14.30 3.97 2.43
CA ILE A 97 -13.23 3.99 1.42
C ILE A 97 -12.98 5.38 0.85
N TYR A 98 -14.02 6.20 0.70
CA TYR A 98 -13.88 7.58 0.23
C TYR A 98 -13.06 8.43 1.21
N LYS A 99 -13.25 8.23 2.51
CA LYS A 99 -12.42 8.89 3.53
C LYS A 99 -10.96 8.45 3.46
N ILE A 100 -10.70 7.16 3.25
CA ILE A 100 -9.34 6.63 3.08
C ILE A 100 -8.68 7.22 1.82
N VAL A 101 -9.37 7.20 0.68
CA VAL A 101 -8.87 7.72 -0.59
C VAL A 101 -8.60 9.23 -0.49
N ASN A 102 -9.50 10.00 0.13
CA ASN A 102 -9.28 11.43 0.33
C ASN A 102 -8.07 11.72 1.23
N LEU A 103 -7.89 10.94 2.30
CA LEU A 103 -6.69 11.05 3.15
C LEU A 103 -5.42 10.77 2.34
N LEU A 104 -5.42 9.75 1.48
CA LEU A 104 -4.30 9.46 0.59
C LEU A 104 -4.05 10.60 -0.41
N ASN A 105 -5.11 11.20 -0.96
CA ASN A 105 -5.00 12.33 -1.88
C ASN A 105 -4.45 13.58 -1.19
N GLU A 106 -4.82 13.85 0.06
CA GLU A 106 -4.23 14.90 0.89
C GLU A 106 -2.75 14.61 1.17
N VAL A 107 -2.41 13.36 1.49
CA VAL A 107 -1.03 12.90 1.68
C VAL A 107 -0.22 13.04 0.38
N LEU A 108 -0.78 12.87 -0.81
CA LEU A 108 -0.06 13.15 -2.06
C LEU A 108 0.22 14.66 -2.29
N GLY A 109 -0.23 15.53 -1.37
CA GLY A 109 0.08 16.97 -1.27
C GLY A 109 0.81 17.39 0.03
N LEU A 110 1.71 16.56 0.57
CA LEU A 110 2.29 16.64 1.93
C LEU A 110 2.66 18.05 2.49
N PRO A 111 2.20 18.39 3.73
CA PRO A 111 2.77 19.41 4.62
C PRO A 111 4.05 18.92 5.37
N PRO A 112 4.82 19.82 6.04
CA PRO A 112 6.14 19.49 6.60
C PRO A 112 6.09 18.47 7.74
N LEU A 113 6.99 17.49 7.69
CA LEU A 113 7.24 16.52 8.75
C LEU A 113 7.90 17.20 9.96
N THR A 114 7.43 16.87 11.16
CA THR A 114 8.11 17.24 12.41
C THR A 114 8.97 16.06 12.88
N PRO A 115 10.28 16.27 13.11
CA PRO A 115 11.16 15.18 13.50
C PRO A 115 10.75 14.62 14.88
N PRO A 116 10.63 13.30 15.05
CA PRO A 116 10.42 12.69 16.34
C PRO A 116 11.67 12.87 17.20
N SER A 117 11.45 13.07 18.49
CA SER A 117 12.50 13.37 19.48
C SER A 117 13.27 12.14 19.98
N TYR A 118 13.35 11.05 19.21
CA TYR A 118 14.00 9.81 19.65
C TYR A 118 14.83 9.18 18.53
N ALA A 119 16.15 9.37 18.61
CA ALA A 119 17.10 8.66 17.76
C ALA A 119 17.30 7.23 18.29
N TYR A 120 16.54 6.27 17.78
CA TYR A 120 16.92 4.87 17.89
C TYR A 120 17.93 4.53 16.77
N GLY A 121 19.05 3.92 17.17
CA GLY A 121 20.24 3.68 16.34
C GLY A 121 20.13 2.51 15.36
N THR A 122 19.00 2.33 14.68
CA THR A 122 18.97 1.45 13.49
C THR A 122 19.62 2.18 12.34
N GLN A 123 20.70 1.63 11.78
CA GLN A 123 21.27 2.16 10.54
C GLN A 123 20.39 1.71 9.38
N ILE A 124 19.90 2.68 8.58
CA ILE A 124 19.18 2.38 7.35
C ILE A 124 20.08 1.65 6.37
N THR A 125 19.54 0.67 5.65
CA THR A 125 20.29 -0.08 4.64
C THR A 125 20.49 0.70 3.33
N GLY A 126 19.77 1.81 3.16
CA GLY A 126 19.93 2.77 2.05
C GLY A 126 19.20 2.37 0.75
N GLY A 127 18.82 3.37 -0.05
CA GLY A 127 18.06 3.22 -1.28
C GLY A 127 16.61 2.76 -1.09
N ILE A 128 15.82 2.75 -2.17
CA ILE A 128 14.41 2.32 -2.10
C ILE A 128 14.33 0.81 -1.76
N ARG A 129 15.29 0.01 -2.25
CA ARG A 129 15.36 -1.41 -1.89
C ARG A 129 15.61 -1.61 -0.39
N GLY A 130 16.57 -0.89 0.18
CA GLY A 130 16.85 -0.98 1.60
C GLY A 130 15.65 -0.55 2.44
N PHE A 131 14.94 0.51 2.04
CA PHE A 131 13.71 0.93 2.73
C PHE A 131 12.68 -0.21 2.79
N VAL A 132 12.47 -0.91 1.67
CA VAL A 132 11.58 -2.07 1.63
C VAL A 132 12.07 -3.19 2.55
N ASP A 133 13.37 -3.49 2.54
CA ASP A 133 13.95 -4.55 3.37
C ASP A 133 13.85 -4.23 4.87
N ASP A 134 14.13 -2.99 5.28
CA ASP A 134 14.04 -2.52 6.67
C ASP A 134 12.60 -2.56 7.19
N ILE A 135 11.64 -2.12 6.37
CA ILE A 135 10.20 -2.24 6.71
C ILE A 135 9.80 -3.72 6.80
N LEU A 136 10.22 -4.56 5.85
CA LEU A 136 9.90 -5.99 5.88
C LEU A 136 10.51 -6.71 7.09
N ALA A 137 11.63 -6.22 7.63
CA ALA A 137 12.31 -6.79 8.78
C ALA A 137 11.52 -6.62 10.08
N VAL A 138 10.79 -5.51 10.23
CA VAL A 138 10.01 -5.23 11.45
C VAL A 138 8.62 -5.87 11.45
N LEU A 139 8.09 -6.24 10.27
CA LEU A 139 6.74 -6.81 10.18
C LEU A 139 6.63 -8.20 10.85
N PRO A 140 5.58 -8.46 11.64
CA PRO A 140 5.34 -9.76 12.25
C PRO A 140 4.74 -10.75 11.23
N ARG A 141 5.56 -11.13 10.23
CA ARG A 141 5.15 -11.92 9.06
C ARG A 141 4.36 -13.18 9.40
N ALA A 142 4.82 -13.95 10.39
CA ALA A 142 4.13 -15.18 10.78
C ALA A 142 2.73 -14.92 11.36
N GLN A 143 2.55 -13.83 12.12
CA GLN A 143 1.25 -13.48 12.70
C GLN A 143 0.29 -12.96 11.64
N LEU A 144 0.80 -12.13 10.71
CA LEU A 144 0.01 -11.63 9.59
C LEU A 144 -0.42 -12.77 8.64
N ASP A 145 0.48 -13.72 8.35
CA ASP A 145 0.17 -14.90 7.54
C ASP A 145 -0.88 -15.79 8.24
N ALA A 146 -0.72 -16.03 9.54
CA ALA A 146 -1.70 -16.80 10.32
C ALA A 146 -3.07 -16.11 10.38
N LEU A 147 -3.08 -14.78 10.55
CA LEU A 147 -4.31 -13.99 10.54
C LEU A 147 -4.99 -14.06 9.17
N TYR A 148 -4.23 -13.95 8.08
CA TYR A 148 -4.76 -14.09 6.71
C TYR A 148 -5.46 -15.44 6.50
N GLU A 149 -4.79 -16.55 6.79
CA GLU A 149 -5.37 -17.89 6.65
C GLU A 149 -6.57 -18.13 7.57
N LYS A 150 -6.56 -17.52 8.76
CA LYS A 150 -7.71 -17.56 9.67
C LYS A 150 -8.88 -16.79 9.08
N LYS A 151 -8.70 -15.54 8.67
CA LYS A 151 -9.76 -14.68 8.15
C LYS A 151 -10.34 -15.22 6.85
N LEU A 152 -9.52 -15.79 5.97
CA LEU A 152 -9.99 -16.43 4.74
C LEU A 152 -10.91 -17.64 5.02
N ARG A 153 -10.67 -18.39 6.09
CA ARG A 153 -11.48 -19.58 6.45
C ARG A 153 -12.69 -19.25 7.30
N GLU A 154 -12.55 -18.28 8.21
CA GLU A 154 -13.52 -18.05 9.29
C GLU A 154 -14.37 -16.80 9.10
N SER A 155 -13.93 -15.81 8.30
CA SER A 155 -14.70 -14.60 8.02
C SER A 155 -15.26 -14.62 6.59
N PRO A 156 -16.58 -14.78 6.43
CA PRO A 156 -17.23 -14.62 5.13
C PRO A 156 -16.98 -13.24 4.52
N ALA A 157 -16.98 -12.17 5.33
CA ALA A 157 -16.75 -10.81 4.83
C ALA A 157 -15.34 -10.65 4.24
N PHE A 158 -14.32 -11.21 4.91
CA PHE A 158 -12.95 -11.20 4.39
C PHE A 158 -12.80 -12.10 3.16
N ALA A 159 -13.37 -13.31 3.18
CA ALA A 159 -13.34 -14.20 2.03
C ALA A 159 -14.02 -13.55 0.79
N ASP A 160 -15.14 -12.86 0.98
CA ASP A 160 -15.82 -12.11 -0.07
C ASP A 160 -14.96 -10.98 -0.62
N PHE A 161 -14.23 -10.27 0.25
CA PHE A 161 -13.30 -9.24 -0.16
C PHE A 161 -12.16 -9.81 -1.01
N ILE A 162 -11.58 -10.96 -0.62
CA ILE A 162 -10.57 -11.65 -1.44
C ILE A 162 -11.14 -12.06 -2.80
N ARG A 163 -12.37 -12.58 -2.84
CA ARG A 163 -13.05 -12.90 -4.11
C ARG A 163 -13.27 -11.67 -5.01
N GLN A 164 -13.43 -10.48 -4.44
CA GLN A 164 -13.48 -9.24 -5.24
C GLN A 164 -12.13 -8.90 -5.85
N LEU A 165 -11.02 -9.14 -5.15
CA LEU A 165 -9.66 -8.94 -5.68
C LEU A 165 -9.33 -9.95 -6.80
N GLU A 166 -9.90 -11.16 -6.73
CA GLU A 166 -9.78 -12.18 -7.78
C GLU A 166 -10.74 -11.97 -8.97
N SER A 167 -11.62 -10.96 -8.90
CA SER A 167 -12.70 -10.79 -9.87
C SER A 167 -12.21 -10.31 -11.25
N PRO A 168 -12.97 -10.59 -12.32
CA PRO A 168 -12.71 -10.00 -13.63
C PRO A 168 -12.70 -8.47 -13.62
N ASN A 169 -13.54 -7.84 -12.79
CA ASN A 169 -13.56 -6.38 -12.63
C ASN A 169 -12.21 -5.86 -12.09
N PHE A 170 -11.67 -6.52 -11.06
CA PHE A 170 -10.38 -6.14 -10.50
C PHE A 170 -9.23 -6.41 -11.48
N GLN A 171 -9.28 -7.52 -12.22
CA GLN A 171 -8.30 -7.79 -13.26
C GLN A 171 -8.30 -6.72 -14.36
N GLU A 172 -9.45 -6.15 -14.70
CA GLU A 172 -9.53 -5.06 -15.68
C GLU A 172 -8.92 -3.75 -15.16
N ILE A 173 -9.09 -3.44 -13.87
CA ILE A 173 -8.35 -2.34 -13.22
C ILE A 173 -6.84 -2.57 -13.39
N VAL A 174 -6.35 -3.77 -13.04
CA VAL A 174 -4.93 -4.11 -13.16
C VAL A 174 -4.43 -3.92 -14.59
N ASN A 175 -5.18 -4.40 -15.59
CA ASN A 175 -4.81 -4.28 -17.00
C ASN A 175 -4.67 -2.80 -17.43
N LYS A 176 -5.67 -1.97 -17.10
CA LYS A 176 -5.69 -0.55 -17.48
C LYS A 176 -4.62 0.26 -16.75
N VAL A 177 -4.48 0.06 -15.43
CA VAL A 177 -3.44 0.71 -14.62
C VAL A 177 -2.06 0.32 -15.16
N TYR A 178 -1.84 -0.96 -15.46
CA TYR A 178 -0.59 -1.45 -16.00
C TYR A 178 -0.26 -0.83 -17.36
N ALA A 179 -1.24 -0.77 -18.28
CA ALA A 179 -1.06 -0.20 -19.61
C ALA A 179 -0.75 1.31 -19.60
N HIS A 180 -1.04 2.01 -18.51
CA HIS A 180 -0.82 3.45 -18.41
C HIS A 180 0.68 3.81 -18.50
N PRO A 181 1.10 4.77 -19.35
CA PRO A 181 2.51 5.11 -19.54
C PRO A 181 3.26 5.51 -18.27
N LYS A 182 2.60 6.27 -17.37
CA LYS A 182 3.18 6.66 -16.08
C LYS A 182 3.41 5.47 -15.15
N THR A 183 2.61 4.41 -15.26
CA THR A 183 2.82 3.16 -14.52
C THR A 183 4.04 2.43 -15.06
N GLN A 184 4.22 2.39 -16.38
CA GLN A 184 5.42 1.81 -16.99
C GLN A 184 6.70 2.54 -16.58
N GLU A 185 6.63 3.87 -16.48
CA GLU A 185 7.72 4.69 -15.93
C GLU A 185 8.01 4.35 -14.45
N LEU A 186 6.97 4.24 -13.61
CA LEU A 186 7.12 3.83 -12.21
C LEU A 186 7.78 2.45 -12.09
N LEU A 187 7.37 1.47 -12.91
CA LEU A 187 7.97 0.14 -12.92
C LEU A 187 9.42 0.16 -13.41
N ALA A 188 9.80 1.10 -14.28
CA ALA A 188 11.20 1.31 -14.65
C ALA A 188 12.02 1.86 -13.46
N HIS A 189 11.49 2.85 -12.74
CA HIS A 189 12.13 3.39 -11.53
C HIS A 189 12.32 2.29 -10.47
N ALA A 190 11.29 1.48 -10.22
CA ALA A 190 11.36 0.37 -9.27
C ALA A 190 12.43 -0.67 -9.65
N ARG A 191 12.53 -1.05 -10.93
CA ARG A 191 13.60 -1.95 -11.41
C ARG A 191 14.99 -1.36 -11.22
N ASN A 192 15.17 -0.09 -11.58
CA ASN A 192 16.45 0.60 -11.44
C ASN A 192 16.87 0.72 -9.97
N ALA A 193 15.90 0.77 -9.06
CA ALA A 193 16.11 0.77 -7.62
C ALA A 193 16.32 -0.63 -7.02
N GLY A 194 16.41 -1.68 -7.84
CA GLY A 194 16.67 -3.05 -7.37
C GLY A 194 15.44 -3.78 -6.80
N ILE A 195 14.23 -3.30 -7.08
CA ILE A 195 12.99 -4.01 -6.71
C ILE A 195 12.75 -5.17 -7.67
N ASP A 196 12.57 -6.37 -7.10
CA ASP A 196 12.25 -7.58 -7.85
C ASP A 196 10.76 -7.61 -8.24
N LEU A 197 10.47 -7.05 -9.41
CA LEU A 197 9.10 -7.01 -9.95
C LEU A 197 8.55 -8.39 -10.31
N VAL A 198 9.41 -9.36 -10.62
CA VAL A 198 8.97 -10.74 -10.94
C VAL A 198 8.47 -11.41 -9.68
N ALA A 199 9.22 -11.31 -8.58
CA ALA A 199 8.79 -11.82 -7.28
C ALA A 199 7.48 -11.16 -6.80
N ILE A 200 7.30 -9.85 -7.04
CA ILE A 200 6.04 -9.16 -6.70
C ILE A 200 4.89 -9.71 -7.55
N LYS A 201 5.07 -9.87 -8.86
CA LYS A 201 4.06 -10.43 -9.76
C LYS A 201 3.64 -11.83 -9.33
N ASP A 202 4.62 -12.73 -9.16
CA ASP A 202 4.34 -14.13 -8.83
C ASP A 202 3.57 -14.22 -7.51
N LEU A 203 3.89 -13.33 -6.58
CA LEU A 203 3.17 -13.24 -5.33
C LEU A 203 1.72 -12.76 -5.49
N LEU A 204 1.48 -11.71 -6.28
CA LEU A 204 0.12 -11.23 -6.57
C LEU A 204 -0.72 -12.30 -7.27
N TYR A 205 -0.10 -13.10 -8.14
CA TYR A 205 -0.76 -14.23 -8.79
C TYR A 205 -1.11 -15.35 -7.80
N VAL A 206 -0.16 -15.76 -6.94
CA VAL A 206 -0.38 -16.83 -5.96
C VAL A 206 -1.43 -16.46 -4.93
N LEU A 207 -1.45 -15.21 -4.46
CA LEU A 207 -2.36 -14.79 -3.40
C LEU A 207 -3.77 -14.45 -3.90
N TRP A 208 -3.86 -13.74 -5.04
CA TRP A 208 -5.10 -13.10 -5.47
C TRP A 208 -5.44 -13.39 -6.94
N GLY A 209 -4.76 -14.34 -7.57
CA GLY A 209 -5.02 -14.71 -8.97
C GLY A 209 -4.71 -13.60 -9.99
N ILE A 210 -4.10 -12.49 -9.55
CA ILE A 210 -3.85 -11.31 -10.38
C ILE A 210 -2.80 -11.64 -11.43
N ARG A 211 -3.13 -11.37 -12.70
CA ARG A 211 -2.21 -11.54 -13.82
C ARG A 211 -1.67 -10.18 -14.25
N ILE A 212 -0.36 -9.98 -14.13
CA ILE A 212 0.29 -8.76 -14.64
C ILE A 212 0.61 -8.97 -16.14
N PRO A 213 0.16 -8.09 -17.05
CA PRO A 213 0.16 -8.38 -18.50
C PRO A 213 1.51 -8.67 -19.20
N SER A 214 2.67 -8.24 -18.68
CA SER A 214 3.95 -8.35 -19.44
C SER A 214 5.08 -9.09 -18.75
N TYR A 215 4.76 -10.02 -17.85
CA TYR A 215 5.78 -10.86 -17.19
C TYR A 215 5.24 -12.25 -16.91
#